data_AF-A0A962EKE1-F1
#
_entry.id   AF-A0A962EKE1-F1
#
_cell.length_a   1.000
_cell.length_b   1.000
_cell.length_c   1.000
_cell.angle_alpha   90.00
_cell.angle_beta   90.00
_cell.angle_gamma   90.00
#
_symmetry.space_group_name_H-M   'P 1'
#
loop_
_entity.id
_entity.type
_entity.pdbx_description
1 polymer ?
#
loop_
_entity_poly.entity_id
_entity_poly.type
_entity_poly.pdbx_seq_one_letter_code
_entity_poly.pdbx_strand_id
1 'polypeptide(L)'
;MKGFQQAVVIRQILVLVLLFPLVSCVGVLPPENYPVPDIAKRAGYRSAEFPRRKNDIQLLLSFSGGGIRAAALSYGVLQELHRTPLPKRGNLLDEVDYISSVSGGSFTAAYYGLFGDEIFERYEKDFLKKSIQSALLKKIISPGYWYSSVFSGWNRTEMAADYYDKTIFRGKKIGDILRQNRAFIEINATELSHGGRFSYTQEFFDLICSDVSAYSVAKAVTASSAVPVLFPPVPLKNYADKCSYRAMPALYNEDIYRRLSERQKELVKIARLYRDAEQNPFLHLVDGGIADNLGVHAMLDRLSFRFEDVSADAFPRHLVIIMVNAEVKPANGINNNFQPPSISETVTAITDNMM
;
A
#
# COMPACT_ATOMS: atom_id res chain seq x y z
N MET A 1 -27.01 58.15 -23.60
CA MET A 1 -26.53 56.87 -24.20
C MET A 1 -25.12 56.44 -23.77
N LYS A 2 -24.14 57.36 -23.56
CA LYS A 2 -22.77 56.98 -23.16
C LYS A 2 -22.62 56.28 -21.79
N GLY A 3 -23.44 56.64 -20.79
CA GLY A 3 -23.36 56.04 -19.44
C GLY A 3 -23.83 54.58 -19.36
N PHE A 4 -24.74 54.15 -20.24
CA PHE A 4 -25.25 52.77 -20.23
C PHE A 4 -24.22 51.78 -20.80
N GLN A 5 -23.46 52.19 -21.82
CA GLN A 5 -22.35 51.39 -22.35
C GLN A 5 -21.22 51.22 -21.32
N GLN A 6 -20.88 52.26 -20.55
CA GLN A 6 -19.86 52.13 -19.49
C GLN A 6 -20.27 51.15 -18.39
N ALA A 7 -21.54 51.16 -17.97
CA ALA A 7 -22.03 50.23 -16.96
C ALA A 7 -22.00 48.76 -17.42
N VAL A 8 -22.30 48.49 -18.70
CA VAL A 8 -22.23 47.15 -19.28
C VAL A 8 -20.79 46.65 -19.37
N VAL A 9 -19.86 47.52 -19.79
CA VAL A 9 -18.42 47.17 -19.87
C VAL A 9 -17.84 46.90 -18.48
N ILE A 10 -18.17 47.71 -17.47
CA ILE A 10 -17.72 47.49 -16.09
C ILE A 10 -18.27 46.15 -15.56
N ARG A 11 -19.54 45.84 -15.83
CA ARG A 11 -20.16 44.57 -15.41
C ARG A 11 -19.55 43.36 -16.11
N GLN A 12 -19.22 43.46 -17.40
CA GLN A 12 -18.53 42.40 -18.15
C GLN A 12 -17.10 42.18 -17.65
N ILE A 13 -16.36 43.26 -17.33
CA ILE A 13 -15.03 43.17 -16.74
C ILE A 13 -15.10 42.54 -15.34
N LEU A 14 -16.08 42.92 -14.51
CA LEU A 14 -16.28 42.32 -13.18
C LEU A 14 -16.61 40.83 -13.27
N VAL A 15 -17.44 40.41 -14.23
CA VAL A 15 -17.74 38.99 -14.48
C VAL A 15 -16.49 38.23 -14.96
N LEU A 16 -15.68 38.82 -15.85
CA LEU A 16 -14.41 38.23 -16.30
C LEU A 16 -13.37 38.11 -15.17
N VAL A 17 -13.29 39.11 -14.28
CA VAL A 17 -12.41 39.09 -13.10
C VAL A 17 -12.90 38.09 -12.05
N LEU A 18 -14.21 37.93 -11.87
CA LEU A 18 -14.81 36.91 -10.99
C LEU A 18 -14.71 35.48 -11.56
N LEU A 19 -14.61 35.31 -12.88
CA LEU A 19 -14.39 34.02 -13.53
C LEU A 19 -12.90 33.64 -13.66
N PHE A 20 -11.98 34.61 -13.56
CA PHE A 20 -10.54 34.37 -13.63
C PHE A 20 -9.99 33.36 -12.59
N PRO A 21 -10.47 33.30 -11.32
CA PRO A 21 -10.02 32.26 -10.38
C PRO A 21 -10.54 30.84 -10.70
N LEU A 22 -11.48 30.66 -11.65
CA LEU A 22 -11.92 29.33 -12.08
C LEU A 22 -11.00 28.69 -13.13
N VAL A 23 -9.97 29.41 -13.60
CA VAL A 23 -8.93 28.89 -14.51
C VAL A 23 -7.63 28.61 -13.76
N SER A 24 -7.65 28.61 -12.42
CA SER A 24 -6.48 28.16 -11.65
C SER A 24 -6.21 26.71 -12.00
N CYS A 25 -5.08 26.44 -12.66
CA CYS A 25 -4.62 25.10 -12.98
C CYS A 25 -4.71 24.24 -11.71
N VAL A 26 -5.63 23.27 -11.71
CA VAL A 26 -5.66 22.22 -10.70
C VAL A 26 -4.37 21.42 -10.88
N GLY A 27 -3.36 21.73 -10.08
CA GLY A 27 -2.04 21.10 -10.16
C GLY A 27 -2.07 19.71 -9.55
N VAL A 28 -2.66 18.72 -10.23
CA VAL A 28 -2.57 17.32 -9.79
C VAL A 28 -1.09 16.92 -9.79
N LEU A 29 -0.58 16.49 -8.64
CA LEU A 29 0.78 16.01 -8.54
C LEU A 29 0.96 14.77 -9.42
N PRO A 30 2.05 14.68 -10.20
CA PRO A 30 2.31 13.49 -11.00
C PRO A 30 2.60 12.28 -10.10
N PRO A 31 2.32 11.05 -10.58
CA PRO A 31 2.77 9.83 -9.91
C PRO A 31 4.29 9.83 -9.64
N GLU A 32 4.69 9.31 -8.48
CA GLU A 32 6.12 9.29 -8.06
C GLU A 32 6.92 8.10 -8.60
N ASN A 33 6.28 7.16 -9.29
CA ASN A 33 6.98 5.99 -9.80
C ASN A 33 7.69 6.29 -11.13
N TYR A 34 8.86 5.70 -11.33
CA TYR A 34 9.73 5.98 -12.49
C TYR A 34 9.87 4.74 -13.39
N PRO A 35 9.94 4.94 -14.74
CA PRO A 35 10.08 3.85 -15.68
C PRO A 35 11.46 3.18 -15.59
N VAL A 36 11.50 1.87 -15.85
CA VAL A 36 12.73 1.10 -16.00
C VAL A 36 12.78 0.49 -17.40
N PRO A 37 13.75 0.86 -18.24
CA PRO A 37 13.83 0.36 -19.61
C PRO A 37 14.27 -1.11 -19.71
N ASP A 38 14.93 -1.65 -18.68
CA ASP A 38 15.41 -3.03 -18.65
C ASP A 38 15.11 -3.73 -17.32
N ILE A 39 14.04 -4.54 -17.30
CA ILE A 39 13.65 -5.40 -16.17
C ILE A 39 14.54 -6.65 -16.06
N ALA A 40 15.30 -7.00 -17.12
CA ALA A 40 15.97 -8.30 -17.21
C ALA A 40 17.12 -8.47 -16.20
N LYS A 41 17.63 -7.37 -15.64
CA LYS A 41 18.53 -7.40 -14.49
C LYS A 41 17.67 -7.64 -13.25
N ARG A 42 17.66 -8.89 -12.77
CA ARG A 42 16.93 -9.38 -11.57
C ARG A 42 17.11 -8.58 -10.26
N ALA A 43 17.84 -7.47 -10.27
CA ALA A 43 17.94 -6.53 -9.15
C ALA A 43 16.56 -5.93 -8.80
N GLY A 44 16.44 -5.45 -7.56
CA GLY A 44 15.27 -4.74 -7.06
C GLY A 44 14.73 -5.32 -5.76
N TYR A 45 13.62 -4.78 -5.27
CA TYR A 45 12.98 -5.24 -4.05
C TYR A 45 12.24 -6.58 -4.25
N ARG A 46 13.00 -7.67 -4.22
CA ARG A 46 12.50 -9.04 -4.34
C ARG A 46 12.90 -9.86 -3.14
N SER A 47 11.97 -10.68 -2.72
CA SER A 47 12.18 -11.76 -1.75
C SER A 47 13.39 -12.68 -1.98
N ALA A 48 13.84 -12.86 -3.24
CA ALA A 48 15.01 -13.69 -3.56
C ALA A 48 16.33 -13.04 -3.14
N GLU A 49 16.34 -11.72 -2.94
CA GLU A 49 17.51 -10.95 -2.48
C GLU A 49 17.71 -11.05 -0.95
N PHE A 50 16.73 -11.60 -0.23
CA PHE A 50 16.83 -11.80 1.22
C PHE A 50 17.48 -13.15 1.53
N PRO A 51 18.30 -13.23 2.59
CA PRO A 51 19.04 -14.42 2.94
C PRO A 51 18.05 -15.53 3.29
N ARG A 52 18.09 -16.64 2.54
CA ARG A 52 17.40 -17.85 2.96
C ARG A 52 18.14 -18.43 4.15
N ARG A 53 17.45 -18.56 5.28
CA ARG A 53 17.99 -19.25 6.44
C ARG A 53 18.23 -20.73 6.09
N LYS A 54 19.34 -21.30 6.56
CA LYS A 54 19.69 -22.72 6.38
C LYS A 54 18.94 -23.60 7.40
N ASN A 55 17.62 -23.44 7.48
CA ASN A 55 16.75 -24.19 8.37
C ASN A 55 15.61 -24.82 7.54
N ASP A 56 15.02 -25.90 8.07
CA ASP A 56 13.92 -26.61 7.41
C ASP A 56 12.57 -25.87 7.56
N ILE A 57 12.54 -24.68 8.19
CA ILE A 57 11.35 -23.92 8.55
C ILE A 57 11.40 -22.55 7.90
N GLN A 58 10.32 -22.16 7.23
CA GLN A 58 10.09 -20.78 6.82
C GLN A 58 8.99 -20.17 7.68
N LEU A 59 9.29 -19.06 8.37
CA LEU A 59 8.38 -18.37 9.27
C LEU A 59 7.86 -17.08 8.64
N LEU A 60 6.54 -17.02 8.45
CA LEU A 60 5.84 -15.92 7.80
C LEU A 60 4.89 -15.26 8.80
N LEU A 61 4.85 -13.94 8.79
CA LEU A 61 3.88 -13.15 9.56
C LEU A 61 2.90 -12.46 8.61
N SER A 62 1.63 -12.45 8.98
CA SER A 62 0.59 -11.69 8.27
C SER A 62 0.00 -10.67 9.22
N PHE A 63 0.14 -9.38 8.91
CA PHE A 63 -0.36 -8.27 9.73
C PHE A 63 -1.57 -7.65 9.06
N SER A 64 -2.74 -7.80 9.69
CA SER A 64 -3.99 -7.32 9.13
C SER A 64 -4.11 -5.80 9.09
N GLY A 65 -5.10 -5.30 8.36
CA GLY A 65 -5.60 -3.94 8.51
C GLY A 65 -6.39 -3.74 9.80
N GLY A 66 -6.90 -2.52 10.01
CA GLY A 66 -7.59 -2.11 11.25
C GLY A 66 -6.99 -0.87 11.94
N GLY A 67 -6.26 -0.04 11.19
CA GLY A 67 -5.69 1.22 11.68
C GLY A 67 -4.72 1.06 12.86
N ILE A 68 -4.75 2.00 13.80
CA ILE A 68 -3.79 2.03 14.93
C ILE A 68 -3.90 0.80 15.84
N ARG A 69 -5.08 0.16 15.92
CA ARG A 69 -5.28 -1.07 16.70
C ARG A 69 -4.47 -2.22 16.12
N ALA A 70 -4.58 -2.42 14.80
CA ALA A 70 -3.83 -3.45 14.09
C ALA A 70 -2.32 -3.22 14.16
N ALA A 71 -1.89 -1.97 14.07
CA ALA A 71 -0.50 -1.59 14.25
C ALA A 71 0.02 -1.95 15.66
N ALA A 72 -0.75 -1.61 16.70
CA ALA A 72 -0.40 -1.90 18.08
C ALA A 72 -0.35 -3.41 18.36
N LEU A 73 -1.33 -4.18 17.86
CA LEU A 73 -1.36 -5.63 18.01
C LEU A 73 -0.17 -6.28 17.29
N SER A 74 0.10 -5.89 16.04
CA SER A 74 1.26 -6.37 15.27
C SER A 74 2.58 -6.05 15.98
N TYR A 75 2.68 -4.87 16.60
CA TYR A 75 3.85 -4.48 17.38
C TYR A 75 4.01 -5.34 18.63
N GLY A 76 2.93 -5.60 19.37
CA GLY A 76 2.94 -6.51 20.51
C GLY A 76 3.39 -7.93 20.13
N VAL A 77 2.98 -8.43 18.96
CA VAL A 77 3.46 -9.71 18.44
C VAL A 77 4.96 -9.67 18.17
N LEU A 78 5.47 -8.63 17.51
CA LEU A 78 6.92 -8.48 17.31
C LEU A 78 7.69 -8.44 18.64
N GLN A 79 7.15 -7.77 19.68
CA GLN A 79 7.74 -7.76 21.02
C GLN A 79 7.83 -9.16 21.62
N GLU A 80 6.79 -9.96 21.49
CA GLU A 80 6.77 -11.32 22.04
C GLU A 80 7.72 -12.26 21.28
N LEU A 81 7.74 -12.16 19.94
CA LEU A 81 8.69 -12.92 19.12
C LEU A 81 10.14 -12.55 19.46
N HIS A 82 10.41 -11.26 19.70
CA HIS A 82 11.74 -10.80 20.12
C HIS A 82 12.12 -11.27 21.53
N ARG A 83 11.16 -11.37 22.45
CA ARG A 83 11.38 -11.86 23.82
C ARG A 83 11.53 -13.38 23.90
N THR A 84 11.05 -14.12 22.91
CA THR A 84 11.08 -15.58 22.89
C THR A 84 12.45 -16.09 22.44
N PRO A 85 13.31 -16.63 23.32
CA PRO A 85 14.64 -17.08 22.95
C PRO A 85 14.59 -18.39 22.17
N LEU A 86 15.48 -18.55 21.19
CA LEU A 86 15.73 -19.79 20.49
C LEU A 86 17.13 -20.32 20.84
N PRO A 87 17.25 -21.58 21.30
CA PRO A 87 18.54 -22.15 21.66
C PRO A 87 19.56 -22.04 20.51
N LYS A 88 20.67 -21.31 20.75
CA LYS A 88 21.78 -21.09 19.81
C LYS A 88 21.43 -20.32 18.53
N ARG A 89 20.24 -19.67 18.43
CA ARG A 89 19.79 -18.96 17.21
C ARG A 89 19.27 -17.54 17.44
N GLY A 90 19.41 -17.01 18.65
CA GLY A 90 18.90 -15.66 18.98
C GLY A 90 17.50 -15.74 19.55
N ASN A 91 16.56 -14.97 18.99
CA ASN A 91 15.14 -14.99 19.35
C ASN A 91 14.26 -15.44 18.17
N LEU A 92 12.97 -15.65 18.41
CA LEU A 92 12.04 -16.12 17.38
C LEU A 92 11.80 -15.10 16.27
N LEU A 93 11.91 -13.80 16.56
CA LEU A 93 11.84 -12.75 15.55
C LEU A 93 13.03 -12.83 14.56
N ASP A 94 14.19 -13.27 15.03
CA ASP A 94 15.37 -13.53 14.19
C ASP A 94 15.18 -14.71 13.23
N GLU A 95 14.07 -15.46 13.30
CA GLU A 95 13.68 -16.50 12.35
C GLU A 95 12.56 -16.08 11.39
N VAL A 96 12.00 -14.86 11.51
CA VAL A 96 10.96 -14.37 10.59
C VAL A 96 11.57 -14.05 9.22
N ASP A 97 11.12 -14.72 8.16
CA ASP A 97 11.65 -14.57 6.79
C ASP A 97 10.86 -13.54 5.98
N TYR A 98 9.56 -13.42 6.26
CA TYR A 98 8.63 -12.67 5.42
C TYR A 98 7.47 -12.13 6.26
N ILE A 99 7.11 -10.87 6.03
CA ILE A 99 5.96 -10.21 6.65
C ILE A 99 5.09 -9.65 5.53
N SER A 100 3.88 -10.16 5.38
CA SER A 100 2.83 -9.51 4.60
C SER A 100 2.06 -8.55 5.48
N SER A 101 1.75 -7.37 4.97
CA SER A 101 1.06 -6.36 5.76
C SER A 101 0.04 -5.56 4.95
N VAL A 102 -1.00 -5.12 5.65
CA VAL A 102 -2.11 -4.34 5.11
C VAL A 102 -2.44 -3.19 6.06
N SER A 103 -2.75 -2.01 5.50
CA SER A 103 -3.25 -0.86 6.23
C SER A 103 -2.47 -0.56 7.52
N GLY A 104 -3.11 -0.58 8.68
CA GLY A 104 -2.47 -0.39 9.98
C GLY A 104 -1.25 -1.30 10.24
N GLY A 105 -1.33 -2.58 9.85
CA GLY A 105 -0.22 -3.52 9.96
C GLY A 105 1.01 -3.12 9.14
N SER A 106 0.81 -2.40 8.02
CA SER A 106 1.90 -1.91 7.17
C SER A 106 2.78 -0.87 7.84
N PHE A 107 2.25 -0.08 8.78
CA PHE A 107 3.10 0.83 9.57
C PHE A 107 4.12 0.05 10.41
N THR A 108 3.67 -1.00 11.10
CA THR A 108 4.52 -1.81 11.98
C THR A 108 5.53 -2.60 11.15
N ALA A 109 5.09 -3.25 10.08
CA ALA A 109 5.95 -4.05 9.23
C ALA A 109 7.03 -3.21 8.54
N ALA A 110 6.66 -2.06 7.97
CA ALA A 110 7.60 -1.17 7.30
C ALA A 110 8.58 -0.51 8.28
N TYR A 111 8.14 -0.12 9.48
CA TYR A 111 9.04 0.42 10.50
C TYR A 111 10.06 -0.62 10.95
N TYR A 112 9.62 -1.87 11.18
CA TYR A 112 10.53 -2.98 11.50
C TYR A 112 11.52 -3.23 10.37
N GLY A 113 11.05 -3.30 9.13
CA GLY A 113 11.90 -3.53 7.96
C GLY A 113 12.95 -2.44 7.74
N LEU A 114 12.65 -1.19 8.09
CA LEU A 114 13.56 -0.05 7.90
C LEU A 114 14.54 0.16 9.06
N PHE A 115 14.08 -0.06 10.29
CA PHE A 115 14.80 0.36 11.50
C PHE A 115 15.18 -0.80 12.43
N GLY A 116 14.77 -2.04 12.12
CA GLY A 116 15.12 -3.22 12.91
C GLY A 116 14.70 -3.07 14.37
N ASP A 117 15.64 -3.28 15.29
CA ASP A 117 15.37 -3.28 16.74
C ASP A 117 15.05 -1.88 17.31
N GLU A 118 15.33 -0.80 16.57
CA GLU A 118 14.89 0.57 16.96
C GLU A 118 13.36 0.65 17.09
N ILE A 119 12.62 -0.27 16.45
CA ILE A 119 11.16 -0.40 16.63
C ILE A 119 10.78 -0.53 18.10
N PHE A 120 11.56 -1.26 18.91
CA PHE A 120 11.26 -1.53 20.32
C PHE A 120 11.50 -0.34 21.24
N GLU A 121 12.25 0.65 20.76
CA GLU A 121 12.59 1.84 21.52
C GLU A 121 11.71 3.03 21.13
N ARG A 122 11.36 3.14 19.84
CA ARG A 122 10.85 4.39 19.28
C ARG A 122 9.51 4.28 18.61
N TYR A 123 9.10 3.12 18.10
CA TYR A 123 7.87 3.00 17.32
C TYR A 123 6.63 3.47 18.07
N GLU A 124 6.56 3.11 19.35
CA GLU A 124 5.44 3.53 20.20
C GLU A 124 5.38 5.06 20.31
N LYS A 125 6.52 5.74 20.45
CA LYS A 125 6.59 7.22 20.52
C LYS A 125 6.40 7.89 19.16
N ASP A 126 6.99 7.30 18.11
CA ASP A 126 7.02 7.88 16.77
C ASP A 126 5.66 7.69 16.06
N PHE A 127 4.87 6.67 16.44
CA PHE A 127 3.58 6.35 15.83
C PHE A 127 2.45 6.10 16.84
N LEU A 128 2.51 5.05 17.68
CA LEU A 128 1.34 4.59 18.45
C LEU A 128 0.80 5.60 19.49
N LYS A 129 1.69 6.39 20.11
CA LYS A 129 1.36 7.41 21.11
C LYS A 129 1.17 8.80 20.48
N LYS A 130 1.44 8.97 19.18
CA LYS A 130 1.08 10.22 18.49
C LYS A 130 -0.42 10.21 18.25
N SER A 131 -1.15 10.94 19.08
CA SER A 131 -2.60 11.05 18.94
C SER A 131 -2.97 11.84 17.66
N ILE A 132 -4.16 11.55 17.15
CA ILE A 132 -4.87 12.32 16.10
C ILE A 132 -5.02 13.81 16.49
N GLN A 133 -4.69 14.20 17.73
CA GLN A 133 -4.78 15.57 18.20
C GLN A 133 -3.72 16.52 17.59
N SER A 134 -2.71 16.00 16.88
CA SER A 134 -1.79 16.86 16.14
C SER A 134 -2.56 17.74 15.15
N ALA A 135 -2.25 19.03 15.11
CA ALA A 135 -2.98 19.99 14.27
C ALA A 135 -3.00 19.59 12.78
N LEU A 136 -1.99 18.84 12.33
CA LEU A 136 -1.91 18.34 10.97
C LEU A 136 -2.83 17.12 10.74
N LEU A 137 -2.87 16.15 11.66
CA LEU A 137 -3.82 15.03 11.57
C LEU A 137 -5.28 15.52 11.63
N LYS A 138 -5.57 16.51 12.47
CA LYS A 138 -6.90 17.18 12.48
C LYS A 138 -7.23 17.85 11.15
N LYS A 139 -6.25 18.44 10.46
CA LYS A 139 -6.44 19.05 9.12
C LYS A 139 -6.64 17.99 8.03
N ILE A 140 -5.91 16.87 8.10
CA ILE A 140 -6.04 15.75 7.15
C ILE A 140 -7.46 15.19 7.16
N ILE A 141 -8.11 15.11 8.33
CA ILE A 141 -9.45 14.54 8.49
C ILE A 141 -10.58 15.59 8.55
N SER A 142 -10.30 16.89 8.40
CA SER A 142 -11.34 17.92 8.52
C SER A 142 -12.07 18.19 7.19
N PRO A 143 -13.41 18.06 7.13
CA PRO A 143 -14.18 18.25 5.90
C PRO A 143 -14.00 19.63 5.25
N GLY A 144 -13.87 20.68 6.07
CA GLY A 144 -13.65 22.05 5.56
C GLY A 144 -12.31 22.24 4.85
N TYR A 145 -11.25 21.53 5.27
CA TYR A 145 -9.93 21.60 4.63
C TYR A 145 -9.88 20.76 3.35
N TRP A 146 -10.74 19.75 3.22
CA TRP A 146 -10.85 18.94 1.99
C TRP A 146 -11.27 19.80 0.80
N TYR A 147 -12.26 20.68 0.98
CA TYR A 147 -12.74 21.56 -0.09
C TYR A 147 -11.66 22.55 -0.56
N SER A 148 -10.89 23.13 0.37
CA SER A 148 -9.80 24.04 0.01
C SER A 148 -8.61 23.36 -0.68
N SER A 149 -8.41 22.05 -0.44
CA SER A 149 -7.30 21.27 -1.02
C SER A 149 -7.58 20.81 -2.45
N VAL A 150 -8.82 20.93 -2.94
CA VAL A 150 -9.18 20.58 -4.33
C VAL A 150 -8.47 21.48 -5.35
N PHE A 151 -8.16 22.72 -4.99
CA PHE A 151 -7.59 23.72 -5.90
C PHE A 151 -6.05 23.73 -5.96
N SER A 152 -5.37 23.09 -5.00
CA SER A 152 -3.90 23.00 -4.97
C SER A 152 -3.36 21.71 -5.58
N GLY A 153 -4.23 20.71 -5.81
CA GLY A 153 -3.89 19.32 -6.17
C GLY A 153 -3.08 18.55 -5.12
N TRP A 154 -2.67 19.21 -4.03
CA TRP A 154 -2.16 18.60 -2.81
C TRP A 154 -3.33 18.11 -1.95
N ASN A 155 -3.71 16.84 -2.14
CA ASN A 155 -4.87 16.26 -1.47
C ASN A 155 -4.52 15.70 -0.07
N ARG A 156 -5.53 15.27 0.68
CA ARG A 156 -5.39 14.73 2.05
C ARG A 156 -4.54 13.45 2.13
N THR A 157 -4.47 12.65 1.07
CA THR A 157 -3.57 11.49 0.99
C THR A 157 -2.12 11.94 0.88
N GLU A 158 -1.83 12.97 0.07
CA GLU A 158 -0.48 13.55 -0.05
C GLU A 158 -0.04 14.22 1.26
N MET A 159 -0.95 14.89 1.97
CA MET A 159 -0.68 15.40 3.31
C MET A 159 -0.35 14.30 4.32
N ALA A 160 -1.08 13.18 4.27
CA ALA A 160 -0.82 12.04 5.14
C ALA A 160 0.54 11.40 4.82
N ALA A 161 0.83 11.17 3.53
CA ALA A 161 2.12 10.65 3.07
C ALA A 161 3.29 11.55 3.51
N ASP A 162 3.21 12.86 3.30
CA ASP A 162 4.25 13.81 3.74
C ASP A 162 4.43 13.83 5.26
N TYR A 163 3.33 13.76 6.02
CA TYR A 163 3.40 13.67 7.47
C TYR A 163 4.10 12.39 7.93
N TYR A 164 3.72 11.24 7.38
CA TYR A 164 4.35 9.95 7.71
C TYR A 164 5.81 9.92 7.28
N ASP A 165 6.14 10.49 6.11
CA ASP A 165 7.51 10.55 5.62
C ASP A 165 8.40 11.38 6.54
N LYS A 166 7.93 12.54 7.00
CA LYS A 166 8.71 13.41 7.91
C LYS A 166 8.80 12.87 9.33
N THR A 167 7.76 12.20 9.81
CA THR A 167 7.62 11.93 11.25
C THR A 167 7.79 10.47 11.66
N ILE A 168 7.73 9.53 10.70
CA ILE A 168 7.84 8.09 10.92
C ILE A 168 8.97 7.51 10.07
N PHE A 169 8.87 7.64 8.75
CA PHE A 169 9.73 6.91 7.81
C PHE A 169 10.99 7.66 7.37
N ARG A 170 11.13 8.93 7.71
CA ARG A 170 12.36 9.73 7.55
C ARG A 170 12.91 9.75 6.11
N GLY A 171 12.03 9.87 5.11
CA GLY A 171 12.41 9.93 3.69
C GLY A 171 12.83 8.59 3.08
N LYS A 172 12.69 7.47 3.81
CA LYS A 172 13.15 6.16 3.39
C LYS A 172 12.36 5.62 2.20
N LYS A 173 13.07 4.90 1.33
CA LYS A 173 12.53 4.25 0.13
C LYS A 173 12.40 2.75 0.36
N ILE A 174 11.60 2.06 -0.46
CA ILE A 174 11.39 0.61 -0.35
C ILE A 174 12.72 -0.15 -0.43
N GLY A 175 13.64 0.30 -1.30
CA GLY A 175 14.99 -0.28 -1.42
C GLY A 175 15.85 -0.14 -0.15
N ASP A 176 15.53 0.78 0.77
CA ASP A 176 16.24 0.88 2.05
C ASP A 176 15.94 -0.30 2.99
N ILE A 177 14.80 -0.98 2.82
CA ILE A 177 14.44 -2.17 3.60
C ILE A 177 15.41 -3.33 3.28
N LEU A 178 15.82 -3.47 2.01
CA LEU A 178 16.81 -4.49 1.60
C LEU A 178 18.11 -4.41 2.39
N ARG A 179 18.53 -3.18 2.70
CA ARG A 179 19.82 -2.91 3.36
C ARG A 179 19.88 -3.44 4.78
N GLN A 180 18.74 -3.65 5.43
CA GLN A 180 18.67 -4.20 6.78
C GLN A 180 18.87 -5.70 6.83
N ASN A 181 18.70 -6.41 5.70
CA ASN A 181 18.96 -7.85 5.59
C ASN A 181 18.21 -8.71 6.65
N ARG A 182 16.95 -8.33 6.96
CA ARG A 182 16.07 -9.00 7.93
C ARG A 182 14.97 -9.79 7.21
N ALA A 183 13.70 -9.51 7.52
CA ALA A 183 12.54 -10.09 6.85
C ALA A 183 12.21 -9.30 5.57
N PHE A 184 11.72 -10.00 4.55
CA PHE A 184 11.09 -9.35 3.40
C PHE A 184 9.75 -8.77 3.84
N ILE A 185 9.54 -7.47 3.63
CA ILE A 185 8.28 -6.78 3.97
C ILE A 185 7.45 -6.57 2.71
N GLU A 186 6.28 -7.21 2.61
CA GLU A 186 5.34 -7.00 1.52
C GLU A 186 4.19 -6.09 1.97
N ILE A 187 4.20 -4.84 1.48
CA ILE A 187 3.11 -3.89 1.70
C ILE A 187 2.07 -4.09 0.59
N ASN A 188 0.81 -4.33 0.98
CA ASN A 188 -0.27 -4.61 0.05
C ASN A 188 -1.28 -3.46 0.00
N ALA A 189 -1.74 -3.14 -1.21
CA ALA A 189 -2.84 -2.22 -1.49
C ALA A 189 -3.87 -2.90 -2.39
N THR A 190 -4.99 -2.22 -2.64
CA THR A 190 -6.00 -2.66 -3.61
C THR A 190 -5.97 -1.74 -4.82
N GLU A 191 -5.90 -2.31 -6.02
CA GLU A 191 -6.14 -1.58 -7.27
C GLU A 191 -7.65 -1.43 -7.47
N LEU A 192 -8.11 -0.18 -7.54
CA LEU A 192 -9.52 0.16 -7.43
C LEU A 192 -10.37 -0.27 -8.63
N SER A 193 -9.80 -0.33 -9.84
CA SER A 193 -10.57 -0.60 -11.06
C SER A 193 -11.08 -2.03 -11.15
N HIS A 194 -10.29 -2.98 -10.67
CA HIS A 194 -10.62 -4.40 -10.72
C HIS A 194 -10.62 -5.08 -9.35
N GLY A 195 -10.43 -4.33 -8.26
CA GLY A 195 -10.47 -4.82 -6.88
C GLY A 195 -9.37 -5.83 -6.52
N GLY A 196 -8.35 -5.95 -7.38
CA GLY A 196 -7.26 -6.90 -7.18
C GLY A 196 -6.19 -6.37 -6.24
N ARG A 197 -5.51 -7.28 -5.55
CA ARG A 197 -4.35 -6.95 -4.72
C ARG A 197 -3.20 -6.45 -5.60
N PHE A 198 -2.56 -5.36 -5.16
CA PHE A 198 -1.33 -4.84 -5.73
C PHE A 198 -0.29 -4.73 -4.61
N SER A 199 0.91 -5.25 -4.84
CA SER A 199 1.99 -5.18 -3.86
C SER A 199 3.13 -4.27 -4.27
N TYR A 200 3.72 -3.63 -3.28
CA TYR A 200 4.96 -2.86 -3.44
C TYR A 200 6.17 -3.78 -3.48
N THR A 201 6.21 -4.67 -4.47
CA THR A 201 7.32 -5.56 -4.78
C THR A 201 7.79 -5.33 -6.20
N GLN A 202 9.04 -5.72 -6.49
CA GLN A 202 9.56 -5.57 -7.84
C GLN A 202 8.78 -6.45 -8.83
N GLU A 203 8.25 -7.61 -8.42
CA GLU A 203 7.44 -8.48 -9.28
C GLU A 203 6.17 -7.79 -9.82
N PHE A 204 5.48 -6.99 -9.00
CA PHE A 204 4.33 -6.19 -9.45
C PHE A 204 4.75 -4.95 -10.22
N PHE A 205 5.81 -4.26 -9.78
CA PHE A 205 6.30 -3.06 -10.47
C PHE A 205 6.90 -3.38 -11.85
N ASP A 206 7.41 -4.59 -12.07
CA ASP A 206 7.83 -5.08 -13.38
C ASP A 206 6.66 -5.16 -14.36
N LEU A 207 5.45 -5.53 -13.89
CA LEU A 207 4.26 -5.57 -14.74
C LEU A 207 3.94 -4.20 -15.31
N ILE A 208 4.28 -3.12 -14.61
CA ILE A 208 4.10 -1.74 -15.07
C ILE A 208 5.40 -1.07 -15.53
N CYS A 209 6.48 -1.84 -15.75
CA CYS A 209 7.83 -1.37 -16.12
C CYS A 209 8.36 -0.23 -15.23
N SER A 210 8.28 -0.38 -13.92
CA SER A 210 8.67 0.63 -12.95
C SER A 210 9.66 0.08 -11.92
N ASP A 211 10.47 0.95 -11.29
CA ASP A 211 11.32 0.57 -10.15
C ASP A 211 10.57 0.84 -8.84
N VAL A 212 10.39 -0.20 -8.02
CA VAL A 212 9.80 -0.02 -6.68
C VAL A 212 10.85 0.47 -5.67
N SER A 213 12.13 0.18 -5.90
CA SER A 213 13.21 0.39 -4.93
C SER A 213 13.38 1.88 -4.59
N ALA A 214 13.16 2.77 -5.56
CA ALA A 214 13.17 4.22 -5.38
C ALA A 214 11.85 4.79 -4.81
N TYR A 215 10.80 3.99 -4.70
CA TYR A 215 9.47 4.44 -4.27
C TYR A 215 9.43 4.73 -2.77
N SER A 216 8.66 5.73 -2.35
CA SER A 216 8.53 6.13 -0.94
C SER A 216 7.83 5.06 -0.10
N VAL A 217 8.45 4.66 1.02
CA VAL A 217 7.79 3.77 1.99
C VAL A 217 6.55 4.44 2.57
N ALA A 218 6.65 5.73 2.92
CA ALA A 218 5.53 6.48 3.46
C ALA A 218 4.33 6.49 2.51
N LYS A 219 4.56 6.69 1.21
CA LYS A 219 3.48 6.71 0.21
C LYS A 219 2.88 5.32 -0.03
N ALA A 220 3.70 4.26 0.01
CA ALA A 220 3.23 2.88 -0.06
C ALA A 220 2.34 2.50 1.13
N VAL A 221 2.78 2.84 2.36
CA VAL A 221 1.99 2.63 3.59
C VAL A 221 0.71 3.48 3.56
N THR A 222 0.78 4.73 3.13
CA THR A 222 -0.41 5.58 2.98
C THR A 222 -1.42 4.98 2.01
N ALA A 223 -0.99 4.51 0.83
CA ALA A 223 -1.88 3.86 -0.13
C ALA A 223 -2.54 2.61 0.49
N SER A 224 -1.73 1.77 1.16
CA SER A 224 -2.19 0.59 1.88
C SER A 224 -3.23 0.90 2.98
N SER A 225 -3.26 2.13 3.50
CA SER A 225 -4.20 2.62 4.53
C SER A 225 -5.24 3.64 4.02
N ALA A 226 -5.32 3.87 2.71
CA ALA A 226 -6.17 4.90 2.13
C ALA A 226 -7.61 4.40 1.98
N VAL A 227 -8.36 4.36 3.09
CA VAL A 227 -9.76 3.93 3.09
C VAL A 227 -10.56 4.81 2.11
N PRO A 228 -11.31 4.21 1.15
CA PRO A 228 -12.13 4.97 0.21
C PRO A 228 -13.07 5.94 0.92
N VAL A 229 -13.45 7.02 0.24
CA VAL A 229 -14.16 8.19 0.80
C VAL A 229 -13.29 9.02 1.75
N LEU A 230 -12.56 8.41 2.68
CA LEU A 230 -11.70 9.14 3.61
C LEU A 230 -10.38 9.60 2.98
N PHE A 231 -9.87 8.93 1.95
CA PHE A 231 -8.62 9.30 1.27
C PHE A 231 -8.77 9.13 -0.26
N PRO A 232 -8.32 10.08 -1.10
CA PRO A 232 -8.24 9.84 -2.53
C PRO A 232 -7.22 8.74 -2.84
N PRO A 233 -7.43 7.95 -3.91
CA PRO A 233 -6.48 6.92 -4.31
C PRO A 233 -5.10 7.49 -4.62
N VAL A 234 -4.05 6.70 -4.37
CA VAL A 234 -2.67 7.00 -4.75
C VAL A 234 -2.45 6.53 -6.19
N PRO A 235 -2.20 7.44 -7.15
CA PRO A 235 -2.00 7.05 -8.54
C PRO A 235 -0.59 6.51 -8.78
N LEU A 236 -0.47 5.48 -9.61
CA LEU A 236 0.78 5.07 -10.27
C LEU A 236 0.63 5.24 -11.78
N LYS A 237 1.71 5.64 -12.45
CA LYS A 237 1.78 5.62 -13.92
C LYS A 237 2.13 4.23 -14.40
N ASN A 238 1.37 3.73 -15.37
CA ASN A 238 1.71 2.49 -16.05
C ASN A 238 2.69 2.78 -17.20
N TYR A 239 3.89 2.19 -17.14
CA TYR A 239 4.92 2.31 -18.17
C TYR A 239 5.11 1.01 -18.95
N ALA A 240 4.12 0.10 -18.97
CA ALA A 240 4.25 -1.21 -19.62
C ALA A 240 4.66 -1.13 -21.12
N ASP A 241 4.43 0.00 -21.78
CA ASP A 241 4.85 0.31 -23.15
C ASP A 241 6.35 0.66 -23.28
N LYS A 242 7.06 0.89 -22.17
CA LYS A 242 8.47 1.32 -22.13
C LYS A 242 9.47 0.19 -21.95
N CYS A 243 9.03 -1.06 -21.76
CA CYS A 243 9.93 -2.18 -21.57
C CYS A 243 9.36 -3.52 -22.07
N SER A 244 10.26 -4.48 -22.31
CA SER A 244 9.87 -5.88 -22.59
C SER A 244 9.76 -6.67 -21.29
N TYR A 245 8.61 -7.32 -21.07
CA TYR A 245 8.37 -8.20 -19.93
C TYR A 245 8.22 -9.64 -20.41
N ARG A 246 8.99 -10.56 -19.81
CA ARG A 246 8.99 -12.00 -20.16
C ARG A 246 8.97 -12.93 -18.95
N ALA A 247 8.84 -12.39 -17.74
CA ALA A 247 8.93 -13.18 -16.50
C ALA A 247 7.70 -14.06 -16.23
N MET A 248 6.58 -13.83 -16.93
CA MET A 248 5.36 -14.65 -16.82
C MET A 248 4.93 -15.15 -18.20
N PRO A 249 5.36 -16.35 -18.63
CA PRO A 249 5.06 -16.91 -19.94
C PRO A 249 3.56 -17.06 -20.24
N ALA A 250 2.73 -17.33 -19.23
CA ALA A 250 1.28 -17.47 -19.36
C ALA A 250 0.56 -16.20 -19.87
N LEU A 251 1.22 -15.05 -19.85
CA LEU A 251 0.70 -13.83 -20.47
C LEU A 251 0.60 -13.94 -22.00
N TYR A 252 1.53 -14.69 -22.61
CA TYR A 252 1.71 -14.74 -24.07
C TYR A 252 1.47 -16.14 -24.65
N ASN A 253 1.30 -17.15 -23.80
CA ASN A 253 1.09 -18.54 -24.20
C ASN A 253 -0.19 -19.12 -23.58
N GLU A 254 -1.21 -19.32 -24.42
CA GLU A 254 -2.52 -19.84 -24.02
C GLU A 254 -2.48 -21.30 -23.56
N ASP A 255 -1.54 -22.11 -24.06
CA ASP A 255 -1.41 -23.50 -23.61
C ASP A 255 -0.87 -23.60 -22.20
N ILE A 256 0.04 -22.69 -21.81
CA ILE A 256 0.50 -22.55 -20.42
C ILE A 256 -0.67 -22.05 -19.57
N TYR A 257 -1.34 -20.97 -19.99
CA TYR A 257 -2.47 -20.38 -19.25
C TYR A 257 -3.60 -21.40 -18.95
N ARG A 258 -3.94 -22.28 -19.90
CA ARG A 258 -4.99 -23.30 -19.72
C ARG A 258 -4.67 -24.35 -18.65
N ARG A 259 -3.37 -24.61 -18.40
CA ARG A 259 -2.92 -25.60 -17.40
C ARG A 259 -2.87 -25.04 -15.98
N LEU A 260 -2.96 -23.72 -15.84
CA LEU A 260 -2.96 -23.05 -14.55
C LEU A 260 -4.19 -23.40 -13.72
N SER A 261 -4.04 -23.39 -12.40
CA SER A 261 -5.16 -23.37 -11.46
C SER A 261 -6.00 -22.09 -11.62
N GLU A 262 -7.25 -22.11 -11.14
CA GLU A 262 -8.12 -20.93 -11.22
C GLU A 262 -7.52 -19.70 -10.52
N ARG A 263 -6.83 -19.90 -9.39
CA ARG A 263 -6.12 -18.81 -8.69
C ARG A 263 -5.02 -18.19 -9.55
N GLN A 264 -4.20 -19.02 -10.18
CA GLN A 264 -3.11 -18.57 -11.07
C GLN A 264 -3.67 -17.89 -12.33
N LYS A 265 -4.76 -18.43 -12.92
CA LYS A 265 -5.44 -17.77 -14.05
C LYS A 265 -5.90 -16.37 -13.69
N GLU A 266 -6.47 -16.19 -12.50
CA GLU A 266 -6.92 -14.88 -12.03
C GLU A 266 -5.75 -13.89 -11.91
N LEU A 267 -4.60 -14.34 -11.41
CA LEU A 267 -3.40 -13.53 -11.34
C LEU A 267 -2.86 -13.16 -12.73
N VAL A 268 -2.93 -14.09 -13.70
CA VAL A 268 -2.56 -13.80 -15.09
C VAL A 268 -3.52 -12.78 -15.72
N LYS A 269 -4.83 -12.84 -15.44
CA LYS A 269 -5.79 -11.83 -15.92
C LYS A 269 -5.46 -10.43 -15.38
N ILE A 270 -5.17 -10.32 -14.08
CA ILE A 270 -4.74 -9.05 -13.47
C ILE A 270 -3.45 -8.55 -14.13
N ALA A 271 -2.46 -9.45 -14.32
CA ALA A 271 -1.22 -9.10 -14.98
C ALA A 271 -1.42 -8.63 -16.44
N ARG A 272 -2.38 -9.20 -17.19
CA ARG A 272 -2.75 -8.72 -18.53
C ARG A 272 -3.29 -7.29 -18.51
N LEU A 273 -4.12 -6.92 -17.51
CA LEU A 273 -4.59 -5.54 -17.34
C LEU A 273 -3.42 -4.56 -17.15
N TYR A 274 -2.44 -4.94 -16.31
CA TYR A 274 -1.25 -4.11 -16.11
C TYR A 274 -0.34 -4.04 -17.34
N ARG A 275 -0.29 -5.09 -18.16
CA ARG A 275 0.50 -5.08 -19.39
C ARG A 275 -0.11 -4.25 -20.52
N ASP A 276 -1.38 -3.90 -20.43
CA ASP A 276 -2.08 -3.05 -21.40
C ASP A 276 -2.07 -1.58 -20.94
N ALA A 277 -0.92 -0.90 -21.09
CA ALA A 277 -0.78 0.52 -20.72
C ALA A 277 -1.53 1.49 -21.64
N GLU A 278 -2.00 1.03 -22.81
CA GLU A 278 -2.82 1.83 -23.72
C GLU A 278 -4.23 2.01 -23.15
N GLN A 279 -4.84 0.91 -22.70
CA GLN A 279 -6.17 0.94 -22.07
C GLN A 279 -6.11 1.27 -20.58
N ASN A 280 -5.01 0.92 -19.89
CA ASN A 280 -4.82 1.11 -18.45
C ASN A 280 -3.57 1.97 -18.16
N PRO A 281 -3.57 3.26 -18.53
CA PRO A 281 -2.40 4.13 -18.43
C PRO A 281 -2.02 4.51 -16.99
N PHE A 282 -2.91 4.27 -16.02
CA PHE A 282 -2.73 4.58 -14.60
C PHE A 282 -3.35 3.49 -13.73
N LEU A 283 -2.78 3.27 -12.55
CA LEU A 283 -3.37 2.45 -11.49
C LEU A 283 -3.79 3.38 -10.35
N HIS A 284 -4.90 3.05 -9.67
CA HIS A 284 -5.41 3.82 -8.55
C HIS A 284 -5.45 2.96 -7.29
N LEU A 285 -4.49 3.18 -6.39
CA LEU A 285 -4.30 2.34 -5.22
C LEU A 285 -5.04 2.91 -4.00
N VAL A 286 -5.78 2.05 -3.31
CA VAL A 286 -6.51 2.32 -2.07
C VAL A 286 -6.18 1.28 -1.01
N ASP A 287 -6.81 1.39 0.16
CA ASP A 287 -6.58 0.48 1.29
C ASP A 287 -6.55 -1.00 0.87
N GLY A 288 -5.52 -1.72 1.31
CA GLY A 288 -5.32 -3.13 0.97
C GLY A 288 -6.38 -4.06 1.54
N GLY A 289 -7.11 -3.62 2.57
CA GLY A 289 -8.15 -4.42 3.22
C GLY A 289 -9.35 -4.71 2.34
N ILE A 290 -9.50 -4.02 1.20
CA ILE A 290 -10.61 -4.27 0.27
C ILE A 290 -10.39 -5.59 -0.47
N ALA A 291 -9.14 -5.85 -0.88
CA ALA A 291 -8.78 -7.08 -1.59
C ALA A 291 -8.38 -8.22 -0.64
N ASP A 292 -7.68 -7.91 0.46
CA ASP A 292 -7.15 -8.90 1.40
C ASP A 292 -6.78 -8.22 2.73
N ASN A 293 -7.72 -8.11 3.68
CA ASN A 293 -7.42 -7.49 4.97
C ASN A 293 -6.47 -8.29 5.85
N LEU A 294 -6.44 -9.62 5.70
CA LEU A 294 -5.57 -10.47 6.51
C LEU A 294 -4.12 -10.45 6.02
N GLY A 295 -3.87 -10.04 4.77
CA GLY A 295 -2.56 -10.03 4.13
C GLY A 295 -2.08 -11.42 3.70
N VAL A 296 -2.95 -12.43 3.71
CA VAL A 296 -2.58 -13.84 3.49
C VAL A 296 -2.53 -14.20 2.00
N HIS A 297 -3.29 -13.51 1.14
CA HIS A 297 -3.29 -13.77 -0.31
C HIS A 297 -1.90 -13.55 -0.91
N ALA A 298 -1.14 -12.58 -0.43
CA ALA A 298 0.25 -12.38 -0.85
C ALA A 298 1.11 -13.64 -0.70
N MET A 299 0.94 -14.34 0.43
CA MET A 299 1.65 -15.58 0.71
C MET A 299 1.16 -16.71 -0.20
N LEU A 300 -0.15 -16.84 -0.38
CA LEU A 300 -0.75 -17.90 -1.22
C LEU A 300 -0.37 -17.74 -2.70
N ASP A 301 -0.36 -16.52 -3.22
CA ASP A 301 -0.02 -16.23 -4.62
C ASP A 301 1.43 -16.58 -4.92
N ARG A 302 2.29 -16.23 -3.96
CA ARG A 302 3.70 -16.56 -3.99
C ARG A 302 3.91 -18.07 -3.99
N LEU A 303 3.18 -18.82 -3.15
CA LEU A 303 3.23 -20.28 -3.18
C LEU A 303 2.72 -20.82 -4.52
N SER A 304 1.63 -20.26 -5.05
CA SER A 304 0.97 -20.72 -6.28
C SER A 304 1.86 -20.63 -7.53
N PHE A 305 2.62 -19.55 -7.71
CA PHE A 305 3.52 -19.41 -8.88
C PHE A 305 4.89 -20.08 -8.70
N ARG A 306 5.26 -20.44 -7.47
CA ARG A 306 6.56 -21.07 -7.19
C ARG A 306 6.63 -22.54 -7.57
N PHE A 307 5.50 -23.17 -7.87
CA PHE A 307 5.43 -24.57 -8.27
C PHE A 307 5.83 -24.85 -9.73
N GLU A 308 6.10 -23.82 -10.56
CA GLU A 308 6.48 -24.02 -11.97
C GLU A 308 7.99 -23.92 -12.25
N ASP A 309 8.79 -23.21 -11.43
CA ASP A 309 10.17 -22.81 -11.81
C ASP A 309 11.27 -23.11 -10.78
N VAL A 310 10.97 -23.77 -9.65
CA VAL A 310 11.96 -24.06 -8.60
C VAL A 310 12.02 -25.57 -8.33
N SER A 311 13.22 -26.17 -8.39
CA SER A 311 13.42 -27.58 -8.03
C SER A 311 12.86 -27.86 -6.64
N ALA A 312 12.13 -28.96 -6.49
CA ALA A 312 11.50 -29.38 -5.23
C ALA A 312 12.47 -29.38 -4.02
N ASP A 313 13.78 -29.58 -4.26
CA ASP A 313 14.84 -29.58 -3.25
C ASP A 313 15.18 -28.21 -2.64
N ALA A 314 14.65 -27.11 -3.17
CA ALA A 314 14.89 -25.76 -2.65
C ALA A 314 13.79 -25.27 -1.68
N PHE A 315 12.88 -26.16 -1.28
CA PHE A 315 11.73 -25.84 -0.46
C PHE A 315 11.97 -26.18 1.02
N PRO A 316 11.66 -25.27 1.96
CA PRO A 316 11.67 -25.58 3.39
C PRO A 316 10.63 -26.67 3.67
N ARG A 317 11.00 -27.71 4.41
CA ARG A 317 10.08 -28.83 4.72
C ARG A 317 8.84 -28.37 5.49
N HIS A 318 8.94 -27.26 6.21
CA HIS A 318 7.88 -26.75 7.05
C HIS A 318 7.63 -25.26 6.79
N LEU A 319 6.36 -24.91 6.63
CA LEU A 319 5.88 -23.54 6.51
C LEU A 319 5.08 -23.21 7.78
N VAL A 320 5.47 -22.14 8.48
CA VAL A 320 4.74 -21.64 9.63
C VAL A 320 4.22 -20.24 9.30
N ILE A 321 2.90 -20.06 9.39
CA ILE A 321 2.25 -18.77 9.19
C ILE A 321 1.63 -18.34 10.51
N ILE A 322 2.06 -17.19 11.04
CA ILE A 322 1.42 -16.51 12.16
C ILE A 322 0.56 -15.39 11.59
N MET A 323 -0.75 -15.59 11.62
CA MET A 323 -1.72 -14.59 11.18
C MET A 323 -2.15 -13.73 12.38
N VAL A 324 -1.89 -12.44 12.30
CA VAL A 324 -2.26 -11.44 13.31
C VAL A 324 -3.50 -10.70 12.82
N ASN A 325 -4.66 -11.12 13.30
CA ASN A 325 -5.96 -10.53 12.96
C ASN A 325 -6.42 -9.56 14.05
N ALA A 326 -6.63 -8.29 13.67
CA ALA A 326 -7.12 -7.22 14.55
C ALA A 326 -8.64 -6.97 14.46
N GLU A 327 -9.40 -7.93 13.91
CA GLU A 327 -10.85 -7.90 13.79
C GLU A 327 -11.54 -7.57 15.12
N VAL A 328 -12.61 -6.78 15.02
CA VAL A 328 -13.47 -6.41 16.13
C VAL A 328 -14.90 -6.81 15.81
N LYS A 329 -15.69 -7.14 16.83
CA LYS A 329 -17.14 -7.26 16.67
C LYS A 329 -17.75 -5.87 16.66
N PRO A 330 -18.29 -5.36 15.54
CA PRO A 330 -18.81 -4.01 15.49
C PRO A 330 -20.06 -3.91 16.36
N ALA A 331 -20.07 -2.98 17.32
CA ALA A 331 -21.22 -2.64 18.14
C ALA A 331 -21.60 -1.17 17.88
N ASN A 332 -21.85 -0.86 16.61
CA ASN A 332 -21.81 0.53 16.14
C ASN A 332 -23.17 1.22 16.30
N GLY A 333 -24.20 0.51 16.80
CA GLY A 333 -25.54 1.05 17.06
C GLY A 333 -26.30 1.51 15.80
N ILE A 334 -25.69 1.43 14.61
CA ILE A 334 -26.25 1.90 13.33
C ILE A 334 -27.62 1.25 13.07
N ASN A 335 -27.75 -0.04 13.37
CA ASN A 335 -29.02 -0.78 13.18
C ASN A 335 -30.11 -0.41 14.20
N ASN A 336 -29.77 0.36 15.24
CA ASN A 336 -30.73 0.81 16.27
C ASN A 336 -31.28 2.22 15.99
N ASN A 337 -30.90 2.84 14.87
CA ASN A 337 -31.32 4.20 14.50
C ASN A 337 -31.84 4.23 13.05
N PHE A 338 -32.94 4.93 12.80
CA PHE A 338 -33.48 5.12 11.45
C PHE A 338 -32.71 6.18 10.65
N GLN A 339 -31.99 7.08 11.32
CA GLN A 339 -31.20 8.11 10.65
C GLN A 339 -30.01 7.46 9.92
N PRO A 340 -29.69 7.91 8.68
CA PRO A 340 -28.49 7.47 7.99
C PRO A 340 -27.23 7.70 8.84
N PRO A 341 -26.26 6.77 8.85
CA PRO A 341 -25.02 6.94 9.60
C PRO A 341 -24.23 8.14 9.07
N SER A 342 -23.52 8.82 9.97
CA SER A 342 -22.54 9.85 9.62
C SER A 342 -21.41 9.28 8.76
N ILE A 343 -20.64 10.15 8.09
CA ILE A 343 -19.46 9.74 7.32
C ILE A 343 -18.47 8.98 8.21
N SER A 344 -18.27 9.41 9.45
CA SER A 344 -17.40 8.72 10.42
C SER A 344 -17.91 7.33 10.80
N GLU A 345 -19.21 7.19 11.04
CA GLU A 345 -19.81 5.88 11.35
C GLU A 345 -19.76 4.94 10.14
N THR A 346 -19.99 5.47 8.95
CA THR A 346 -19.90 4.72 7.68
C THR A 346 -18.48 4.22 7.44
N VAL A 347 -17.47 5.09 7.56
CA VAL A 347 -16.06 4.71 7.39
C VAL A 347 -15.63 3.70 8.45
N THR A 348 -16.06 3.88 9.71
CA THR A 348 -15.78 2.92 10.79
C THR A 348 -16.41 1.57 10.49
N ALA A 349 -17.68 1.53 10.08
CA ALA A 349 -18.36 0.30 9.72
C ALA A 349 -17.74 -0.39 8.49
N ILE A 350 -17.34 0.37 7.46
CA ILE A 350 -16.62 -0.18 6.30
C ILE A 350 -15.31 -0.80 6.76
N THR A 351 -14.51 -0.08 7.56
CA THR A 351 -13.24 -0.57 8.08
C THR A 351 -13.44 -1.81 8.94
N ASP A 352 -14.48 -1.85 9.78
CA ASP A 352 -14.77 -3.00 10.63
C ASP A 352 -15.30 -4.21 9.83
N ASN A 353 -16.03 -4.01 8.74
CA ASN A 353 -16.53 -5.08 7.87
C ASN A 353 -15.49 -5.58 6.85
N MET A 354 -14.47 -4.77 6.57
CA MET A 354 -13.30 -5.21 5.81
C MET A 354 -12.41 -6.12 6.67
N MET A 355 -12.58 -6.13 8.01
CA MET A 355 -11.67 -6.83 8.90
C MET A 355 -11.81 -8.34 8.93
#